data_AF-A0A078LET1-F1
#
_entry.id   AF-A0A078LET1-F1
#
_cell.length_a   1.000
_cell.length_b   1.000
_cell.length_c   1.000
_cell.angle_alpha   90.00
_cell.angle_beta   90.00
_cell.angle_gamma   90.00
#
_symmetry.space_group_name_H-M   'P 1'
#
loop_
_entity.id
_entity.type
_entity.pdbx_description
1 polymer ?
#
loop_
_entity_poly.entity_id
_entity_poly.type
_entity_poly.pdbx_seq_one_letter_code
_entity_poly.pdbx_strand_id
1 'polypeptide(L)'
;MIVISENSFFHLGVSALVERMALNTTRNLIVFDTGRDCLYMLDTEEAKMPFFHEPILIFSHCRRIYLTEKNRKFKIETLLSKTKSHPAVRRKREVLTVSELRVIKKVCQGISQRRIAEQFKVSEKTISNQKMNALRKLSINKTTKFFVEYLAWLRLWHEYVEYKNNQMRKPVKLSVITPETFTKRRSEVLIEV
;
A
#
# COMPACT_ATOMS: atom_id res chain seq x y z
N MET A 1 11.36 -1.55 -5.81
CA MET A 1 10.03 -2.21 -5.79
C MET A 1 9.90 -2.95 -4.48
N ILE A 2 8.75 -2.85 -3.82
CA ILE A 2 8.44 -3.52 -2.55
C ILE A 2 7.29 -4.49 -2.83
N VAL A 3 7.45 -5.75 -2.43
CA VAL A 3 6.39 -6.78 -2.56
C VAL A 3 5.96 -7.18 -1.15
N ILE A 4 4.67 -7.08 -0.88
CA ILE A 4 4.04 -7.50 0.36
C ILE A 4 3.03 -8.60 -0.02
N SER A 5 3.24 -9.81 0.49
CA SER A 5 2.44 -10.97 0.15
C SER A 5 2.41 -11.92 1.34
N GLU A 6 1.26 -12.54 1.59
CA GLU A 6 1.15 -13.67 2.53
C GLU A 6 1.69 -14.98 1.92
N ASN A 7 1.98 -14.99 0.62
CA ASN A 7 2.44 -16.15 -0.11
C ASN A 7 3.96 -16.08 -0.36
N SER A 8 4.72 -16.87 0.40
CA SER A 8 6.18 -16.96 0.26
C SER A 8 6.63 -17.38 -1.14
N PHE A 9 5.89 -18.26 -1.82
CA PHE A 9 6.19 -18.65 -3.21
C PHE A 9 5.97 -17.51 -4.19
N PHE A 10 4.96 -16.67 -3.97
CA PHE A 10 4.75 -15.48 -4.80
C PHE A 10 5.91 -14.51 -4.65
N HIS A 11 6.35 -14.25 -3.41
CA HIS A 11 7.52 -13.42 -3.16
C HIS A 11 8.78 -13.96 -3.87
N LEU A 12 9.08 -15.25 -3.71
CA LEU A 12 10.22 -15.90 -4.37
C LEU A 12 10.13 -15.79 -5.91
N GLY A 13 8.96 -16.05 -6.47
CA GLY A 13 8.73 -15.97 -7.91
C GLY A 13 8.93 -14.56 -8.48
N VAL A 14 8.43 -13.53 -7.79
CA VAL A 14 8.63 -12.13 -8.21
C VAL A 14 10.10 -11.73 -8.08
N SER A 15 10.79 -12.11 -7.00
CA SER A 15 12.22 -11.82 -6.82
C SER A 15 13.06 -12.45 -7.93
N ALA A 16 12.84 -13.73 -8.24
CA ALA A 16 13.53 -14.42 -9.33
C ALA A 16 13.26 -13.76 -10.70
N LEU A 17 12.03 -13.28 -10.94
CA LEU A 17 11.69 -12.56 -12.17
C LEU A 17 12.41 -11.20 -12.25
N VAL A 18 12.50 -10.46 -11.14
CA VAL A 18 13.20 -9.17 -11.08
C VAL A 18 14.68 -9.32 -11.38
N GLU A 19 15.33 -10.32 -10.77
CA GLU A 19 16.73 -10.66 -10.99
C GLU A 19 16.96 -11.07 -12.45
N ARG A 20 16.18 -12.02 -12.97
CA ARG A 20 16.30 -12.52 -14.35
C ARG A 20 16.13 -11.42 -15.40
N MET A 21 15.24 -10.47 -15.14
CA MET A 21 14.95 -9.38 -16.08
C MET A 21 15.92 -8.20 -15.94
N ALA A 22 16.97 -8.30 -15.10
CA ALA A 22 17.94 -7.24 -14.80
C ALA A 22 17.25 -5.90 -14.49
N LEU A 23 16.10 -5.96 -13.79
CA LEU A 23 15.28 -4.79 -13.54
C LEU A 23 15.90 -4.02 -12.37
N ASN A 24 16.46 -2.84 -12.65
CA ASN A 24 17.01 -1.97 -11.62
C ASN A 24 15.97 -1.79 -10.49
N THR A 25 16.37 -2.11 -9.27
CA THR A 25 15.54 -2.20 -8.04
C THR A 25 14.97 -0.85 -7.58
N THR A 26 15.39 0.25 -8.22
CA THR A 26 15.06 1.67 -7.95
C THR A 26 13.63 2.08 -8.31
N ARG A 27 12.68 1.14 -8.26
CA ARG A 27 11.30 1.36 -8.70
C ARG A 27 10.41 1.76 -7.54
N ASN A 28 9.75 2.91 -7.70
CA ASN A 28 8.74 3.49 -6.81
C ASN A 28 7.41 2.73 -6.88
N LEU A 29 7.43 1.41 -6.65
CA LEU A 29 6.24 0.58 -6.76
C LEU A 29 6.12 -0.35 -5.56
N ILE A 30 4.93 -0.38 -4.98
CA ILE A 30 4.50 -1.31 -3.94
C ILE A 30 3.49 -2.24 -4.56
N VAL A 31 3.67 -3.54 -4.38
CA VAL A 31 2.76 -4.59 -4.84
C VAL A 31 2.24 -5.35 -3.63
N PHE A 32 0.93 -5.43 -3.48
CA PHE A 32 0.23 -6.22 -2.48
C PHE A 32 -0.42 -7.42 -3.15
N ASP A 33 -0.01 -8.62 -2.75
CA ASP A 33 -0.64 -9.87 -3.17
C ASP A 33 -1.52 -10.41 -2.04
N THR A 34 -2.83 -10.29 -2.24
CA THR A 34 -3.85 -10.73 -1.28
C THR A 34 -4.13 -12.23 -1.33
N GLY A 35 -3.48 -12.98 -2.25
CA GLY A 35 -3.79 -14.40 -2.49
C GLY A 35 -5.15 -14.64 -3.16
N ARG A 36 -5.88 -13.59 -3.54
CA ARG A 36 -7.24 -13.67 -4.09
C ARG A 36 -7.29 -13.36 -5.59
N ASP A 37 -6.30 -13.86 -6.34
CA ASP A 37 -6.19 -13.65 -7.79
C ASP A 37 -6.22 -12.17 -8.22
N CYS A 38 -5.83 -11.27 -7.32
CA CYS A 38 -5.80 -9.84 -7.58
C CYS A 38 -4.57 -9.22 -6.90
N LEU A 39 -3.74 -8.58 -7.70
CA LEU A 39 -2.65 -7.75 -7.22
C LEU A 39 -3.11 -6.30 -7.09
N TYR A 40 -2.77 -5.68 -5.97
CA TYR A 40 -2.97 -4.25 -5.74
C TYR A 40 -1.63 -3.56 -5.83
N MET A 41 -1.57 -2.44 -6.53
CA MET A 41 -0.32 -1.73 -6.76
C MET A 41 -0.46 -0.25 -6.46
N LEU A 42 0.56 0.30 -5.84
CA LEU A 42 0.61 1.71 -5.45
C LEU A 42 2.00 2.26 -5.73
N ASP A 43 2.09 3.48 -6.27
CA ASP A 43 3.38 4.15 -6.38
C ASP A 43 3.88 4.57 -4.99
N THR A 44 5.18 4.46 -4.70
CA THR A 44 5.69 4.87 -3.38
C THR A 44 5.53 6.37 -3.13
N GLU A 45 5.49 7.20 -4.18
CA GLU A 45 5.20 8.63 -4.05
C GLU A 45 3.71 8.88 -3.78
N GLU A 46 2.81 8.06 -4.33
CA GLU A 46 1.37 8.09 -3.98
C GLU A 46 1.16 7.72 -2.50
N ALA A 47 1.97 6.80 -1.97
CA ALA A 47 1.94 6.38 -0.57
C ALA A 47 2.44 7.45 0.43
N LYS A 48 3.18 8.47 -0.03
CA LYS A 48 3.71 9.56 0.82
C LYS A 48 2.77 10.75 0.96
N MET A 49 1.67 10.79 0.20
CA MET A 49 0.79 11.96 0.20
C MET A 49 0.12 12.15 1.57
N PRO A 50 0.17 13.36 2.15
CA PRO A 50 -0.26 13.63 3.53
C PRO A 50 -1.77 13.41 3.80
N PHE A 51 -2.57 13.23 2.75
CA PHE A 51 -4.02 13.05 2.84
C PHE A 51 -4.46 11.60 3.10
N PHE A 52 -3.51 10.65 3.18
CA PHE A 52 -3.80 9.23 3.26
C PHE A 52 -3.66 8.64 4.67
N HIS A 53 -4.25 9.30 5.68
CA HIS A 53 -4.45 8.70 7.00
C HIS A 53 -5.54 7.62 7.02
N GLU A 54 -6.41 7.61 6.00
CA GLU A 54 -7.54 6.69 5.90
C GLU A 54 -7.24 5.56 4.88
N PRO A 55 -7.04 4.30 5.32
CA PRO A 55 -6.62 3.22 4.42
C PRO A 55 -7.59 2.92 3.28
N ILE A 56 -8.90 3.17 3.44
CA ILE A 56 -9.90 3.01 2.37
C ILE A 56 -9.58 3.93 1.18
N LEU A 57 -9.07 5.13 1.43
CA LEU A 57 -8.69 6.05 0.35
C LEU A 57 -7.50 5.48 -0.42
N ILE A 58 -6.47 4.98 0.25
CA ILE A 58 -5.30 4.36 -0.38
C ILE A 58 -5.73 3.13 -1.20
N PHE A 59 -6.59 2.30 -0.65
CA PHE A 59 -7.19 1.16 -1.35
C PHE A 59 -7.88 1.61 -2.66
N SER A 60 -8.61 2.72 -2.65
CA SER A 60 -9.25 3.27 -3.85
C SER A 60 -8.26 3.74 -4.93
N HIS A 61 -7.05 4.14 -4.52
CA HIS A 61 -5.97 4.54 -5.43
C HIS A 61 -5.18 3.37 -6.00
N CYS A 62 -5.21 2.19 -5.35
CA CYS A 62 -4.48 1.02 -5.80
C CYS A 62 -4.90 0.55 -7.20
N ARG A 63 -3.95 0.37 -8.12
CA ARG A 63 -4.17 -0.31 -9.40
C ARG A 63 -4.41 -1.79 -9.12
N ARG A 64 -5.49 -2.33 -9.69
CA ARG A 64 -5.88 -3.73 -9.54
C ARG A 64 -5.56 -4.49 -10.82
N ILE A 65 -4.89 -5.62 -10.67
CA ILE A 65 -4.64 -6.55 -11.76
C ILE A 65 -5.14 -7.92 -11.33
N TYR A 66 -6.23 -8.34 -11.97
CA TYR A 66 -6.75 -9.68 -11.79
C TYR A 66 -5.85 -10.68 -12.51
N LEU A 67 -5.36 -11.68 -11.79
CA LEU A 67 -4.58 -12.79 -12.29
C LEU A 67 -5.54 -13.94 -12.56
N THR A 68 -5.33 -14.66 -13.65
CA THR A 68 -5.90 -15.99 -13.86
C THR A 68 -4.73 -16.93 -14.09
N GLU A 69 -4.90 -18.22 -13.85
CA GLU A 69 -3.82 -19.21 -14.07
C GLU A 69 -3.20 -19.07 -15.46
N LYS A 70 -4.04 -18.88 -16.49
CA LYS A 70 -3.62 -18.73 -17.89
C LYS A 70 -2.80 -17.47 -18.17
N ASN A 71 -3.01 -16.38 -17.41
CA ASN A 71 -2.38 -15.08 -17.70
C ASN A 71 -1.41 -14.59 -16.62
N ARG A 72 -1.25 -15.34 -15.52
CA ARG A 72 -0.50 -14.91 -14.33
C ARG A 72 0.92 -14.49 -14.67
N LYS A 73 1.68 -15.39 -15.30
CA LYS A 73 3.07 -15.14 -15.71
C LYS A 73 3.16 -13.92 -16.64
N PHE A 74 2.38 -13.92 -17.72
CA PHE A 74 2.38 -12.84 -18.71
C PHE A 74 2.02 -11.48 -18.11
N LYS A 75 1.00 -11.41 -17.22
CA LYS A 75 0.60 -10.16 -16.57
C LYS A 75 1.66 -9.65 -15.61
N ILE A 76 2.31 -10.54 -14.85
CA ILE A 76 3.40 -10.17 -13.94
C ILE A 76 4.61 -9.69 -14.76
N GLU A 77 5.03 -10.43 -15.78
CA GLU A 77 6.14 -10.01 -16.66
C GLU A 77 5.83 -8.67 -17.36
N THR A 78 4.59 -8.48 -17.82
CA THR A 78 4.13 -7.22 -18.42
C THR A 78 4.14 -6.06 -17.41
N LEU A 79 3.72 -6.32 -16.17
CA LEU A 79 3.78 -5.35 -15.08
C LEU A 79 5.21 -4.95 -14.77
N LEU A 80 6.12 -5.92 -14.78
CA LEU A 80 7.54 -5.71 -14.52
C LEU A 80 8.24 -5.02 -15.71
N SER A 81 7.74 -5.14 -16.95
CA SER A 81 8.36 -4.54 -18.14
C SER A 81 7.84 -3.14 -18.50
N LYS A 82 6.54 -2.87 -18.36
CA LYS A 82 5.90 -1.60 -18.81
C LYS A 82 6.19 -0.38 -17.93
N THR A 83 6.96 -0.51 -16.85
CA THR A 83 7.17 0.57 -15.88
C THR A 83 8.35 1.50 -16.20
N LYS A 84 9.05 1.33 -17.33
CA LYS A 84 10.13 2.26 -17.74
C LYS A 84 9.63 3.56 -18.37
N SER A 85 8.42 3.59 -18.92
CA SER A 85 7.87 4.81 -19.50
C SER A 85 6.36 4.67 -19.61
N HIS A 86 5.64 5.13 -18.60
CA HIS A 86 4.49 5.98 -18.83
C HIS A 86 3.90 6.33 -17.46
N PRO A 87 3.61 7.62 -17.19
CA PRO A 87 2.50 7.96 -16.32
C PRO A 87 1.25 7.43 -17.03
N ALA A 88 1.02 6.11 -16.93
CA ALA A 88 0.00 5.39 -17.66
C ALA A 88 -1.30 6.15 -17.47
N VAL A 89 -1.75 6.78 -18.56
CA VAL A 89 -2.94 7.63 -18.71
C VAL A 89 -3.75 7.57 -17.42
N ARG A 90 -3.50 8.54 -16.53
CA ARG A 90 -4.15 8.63 -15.23
C ARG A 90 -5.64 8.56 -15.51
N ARG A 91 -6.24 7.36 -15.40
CA ARG A 91 -7.70 7.27 -15.36
C ARG A 91 -8.05 8.14 -14.17
N LYS A 92 -8.76 9.24 -14.45
CA LYS A 92 -9.23 10.19 -13.45
C LYS A 92 -10.16 9.38 -12.55
N ARG A 93 -9.59 8.73 -11.53
CA ARG A 93 -10.36 7.89 -10.62
C ARG A 93 -11.22 8.83 -9.83
N GLU A 94 -12.50 8.55 -9.83
CA GLU A 94 -13.42 9.31 -9.01
C GLU A 94 -13.05 9.09 -7.54
N VAL A 95 -12.70 10.17 -6.86
CA VAL A 95 -12.38 10.15 -5.44
C VAL A 95 -13.69 10.00 -4.66
N LEU A 96 -13.63 9.21 -3.59
CA LEU A 96 -14.74 9.12 -2.65
C LEU A 96 -15.01 10.49 -2.04
N THR A 97 -16.28 10.92 -2.05
CA THR A 97 -16.69 12.10 -1.29
C THR A 97 -16.60 11.79 0.20
N VAL A 98 -16.57 12.84 1.03
CA VAL A 98 -16.57 12.69 2.48
C VAL A 98 -17.76 11.84 2.96
N SER A 99 -18.94 12.03 2.39
CA SER A 99 -20.14 11.26 2.74
C SER A 99 -20.04 9.80 2.31
N GLU A 100 -19.57 9.53 1.09
CA GLU A 100 -19.33 8.16 0.61
C GLU A 100 -18.31 7.42 1.48
N LEU A 101 -17.21 8.09 1.84
CA LEU A 101 -16.18 7.54 2.74
C LEU A 101 -16.76 7.20 4.12
N ARG A 102 -17.54 8.12 4.71
CA ARG A 102 -18.18 7.89 6.01
C ARG A 102 -19.13 6.70 5.99
N VAL A 103 -19.98 6.61 4.95
CA VAL A 103 -20.92 5.48 4.81
C VAL A 103 -20.18 4.17 4.61
N ILE A 104 -19.22 4.11 3.68
CA ILE A 104 -18.53 2.85 3.36
C ILE A 104 -17.70 2.34 4.54
N LYS A 105 -17.12 3.25 5.35
CA LYS A 105 -16.42 2.91 6.60
C LYS A 105 -17.37 2.29 7.63
N LYS A 106 -18.56 2.85 7.83
CA LYS A 106 -19.58 2.30 8.74
C LYS A 106 -20.11 0.94 8.25
N VAL A 107 -20.26 0.78 6.93
CA VAL A 107 -20.62 -0.52 6.32
C VAL A 107 -19.53 -1.57 6.59
N CYS A 108 -18.24 -1.22 6.46
CA CYS A 108 -17.14 -2.11 6.85
C CYS A 108 -17.15 -2.49 8.34
N GLN A 109 -17.74 -1.66 9.20
CA GLN A 109 -17.90 -1.94 10.63
C GLN A 109 -19.14 -2.81 10.94
N GLY A 110 -19.85 -3.30 9.92
CA GLY A 110 -21.04 -4.14 10.10
C GLY A 110 -22.29 -3.36 10.52
N ILE A 111 -22.28 -2.02 10.44
CA ILE A 111 -23.42 -1.20 10.85
C ILE A 111 -24.49 -1.22 9.74
N SER A 112 -25.74 -1.50 10.13
CA SER A 112 -26.87 -1.56 9.20
C SER A 112 -27.18 -0.19 8.58
N GLN A 113 -27.72 -0.18 7.36
CA GLN A 113 -28.06 1.07 6.65
C GLN A 113 -29.05 1.93 7.43
N ARG A 114 -30.04 1.29 8.08
CA ARG A 114 -30.96 1.94 9.02
C ARG A 114 -30.23 2.67 10.14
N ARG A 115 -29.31 2.00 10.83
CA ARG A 115 -28.55 2.62 11.94
C ARG A 115 -27.62 3.72 11.45
N ILE A 116 -27.05 3.60 10.26
CA ILE A 116 -26.26 4.69 9.64
C ILE A 116 -27.16 5.89 9.31
N ALA A 117 -28.36 5.63 8.78
CA ALA A 117 -29.34 6.66 8.42
C ALA A 117 -29.78 7.46 9.66
N GLU A 118 -30.07 6.76 10.77
CA GLU A 118 -30.35 7.35 12.08
C GLU A 118 -29.17 8.21 12.57
N GLN A 119 -27.94 7.69 12.52
CA GLN A 119 -26.72 8.42 12.93
C GLN A 119 -26.49 9.69 12.11
N PHE A 120 -26.75 9.64 10.80
CA PHE A 120 -26.49 10.76 9.89
C PHE A 120 -27.71 11.66 9.69
N LYS A 121 -28.85 11.36 10.31
CA LYS A 121 -30.12 12.08 10.19
C LYS A 121 -30.55 12.25 8.72
N VAL A 122 -30.45 11.18 7.94
CA VAL A 122 -30.86 11.13 6.53
C VAL A 122 -31.72 9.89 6.27
N SER A 123 -32.34 9.79 5.09
CA SER A 123 -33.11 8.60 4.72
C SER A 123 -32.22 7.37 4.48
N GLU A 124 -32.76 6.17 4.71
CA GLU A 124 -32.08 4.92 4.32
C GLU A 124 -31.76 4.87 2.82
N LYS A 125 -32.61 5.48 1.98
CA LYS A 125 -32.37 5.62 0.54
C LYS A 125 -31.12 6.44 0.24
N THR A 126 -30.88 7.51 0.99
CA THR A 126 -29.67 8.33 0.88
C THR A 126 -28.43 7.50 1.21
N ILE A 127 -28.47 6.71 2.28
CA ILE A 127 -27.36 5.82 2.66
C ILE A 127 -27.12 4.75 1.60
N SER A 128 -28.17 4.13 1.06
CA SER A 128 -28.07 3.15 -0.02
C SER A 128 -27.40 3.75 -1.26
N ASN A 129 -27.82 4.94 -1.68
CA ASN A 129 -27.22 5.64 -2.82
C ASN A 129 -25.75 5.98 -2.58
N GLN A 130 -25.40 6.49 -1.40
CA GLN A 130 -24.01 6.80 -1.03
C GLN A 130 -23.13 5.54 -1.02
N LYS A 131 -23.64 4.41 -0.48
CA LYS A 131 -22.96 3.11 -0.50
C LYS A 131 -22.73 2.63 -1.94
N MET A 132 -23.76 2.68 -2.80
CA MET A 132 -23.65 2.25 -4.20
C MET A 132 -22.65 3.12 -4.97
N ASN A 133 -22.68 4.45 -4.76
CA ASN A 133 -21.73 5.36 -5.38
C ASN A 133 -20.30 5.08 -4.92
N ALA A 134 -20.09 4.85 -3.61
CA ALA A 134 -18.78 4.47 -3.08
C ALA A 134 -18.25 3.19 -3.74
N LEU A 135 -19.09 2.15 -3.79
CA LEU A 135 -18.77 0.86 -4.43
C LEU A 135 -18.44 1.01 -5.92
N ARG A 136 -19.21 1.83 -6.66
CA ARG A 136 -18.94 2.15 -8.08
C ARG A 136 -17.57 2.81 -8.25
N LYS A 137 -17.23 3.80 -7.42
CA LYS A 137 -15.94 4.50 -7.45
C LYS A 137 -14.77 3.57 -7.11
N LEU A 138 -14.99 2.65 -6.17
CA LEU A 138 -14.09 1.55 -5.85
C LEU A 138 -14.05 0.48 -6.94
N SER A 139 -14.90 0.56 -7.97
CA SER A 139 -15.11 -0.45 -9.02
C SER A 139 -15.27 -1.87 -8.43
N ILE A 140 -16.10 -1.98 -7.40
CA ILE A 140 -16.52 -3.24 -6.78
C ILE A 140 -18.04 -3.24 -6.73
N ASN A 141 -18.68 -4.27 -7.27
CA ASN A 141 -20.14 -4.31 -7.46
C ASN A 141 -20.90 -4.94 -6.28
N LYS A 142 -20.22 -5.58 -5.33
CA LYS A 142 -20.84 -6.27 -4.19
C LYS A 142 -20.19 -5.85 -2.89
N THR A 143 -21.00 -5.53 -1.88
CA THR A 143 -20.51 -5.16 -0.54
C THR A 143 -19.68 -6.27 0.10
N THR A 144 -20.10 -7.53 -0.02
CA THR A 144 -19.35 -8.70 0.49
C THR A 144 -17.98 -8.83 -0.18
N LYS A 145 -17.93 -8.70 -1.50
CA LYS A 145 -16.66 -8.69 -2.25
C LYS A 145 -15.75 -7.55 -1.78
N PHE A 146 -16.30 -6.36 -1.60
CA PHE A 146 -15.53 -5.21 -1.11
C PHE A 146 -14.98 -5.47 0.29
N PHE A 147 -15.80 -5.94 1.23
CA PHE A 147 -15.36 -6.24 2.59
C PHE A 147 -14.19 -7.24 2.60
N VAL A 148 -14.34 -8.33 1.85
CA VAL A 148 -13.36 -9.40 1.75
C VAL A 148 -12.04 -8.92 1.11
N GLU A 149 -12.11 -8.18 0.00
CA GLU A 149 -10.93 -7.62 -0.66
C GLU A 149 -10.23 -6.56 0.20
N TYR A 150 -11.01 -5.65 0.78
CA TYR A 150 -10.50 -4.55 1.58
C TYR A 150 -9.79 -5.05 2.83
N LEU A 151 -10.36 -6.03 3.56
CA LEU A 151 -9.71 -6.58 4.75
C LEU A 151 -8.41 -7.31 4.41
N ALA A 152 -8.40 -8.11 3.34
CA ALA A 152 -7.19 -8.80 2.90
C ALA A 152 -6.10 -7.79 2.53
N TRP A 153 -6.46 -6.73 1.81
CA TRP A 153 -5.51 -5.67 1.48
C TRP A 153 -5.08 -4.86 2.72
N LEU A 154 -5.99 -4.54 3.63
CA LEU A 154 -5.74 -3.72 4.82
C LEU A 154 -4.69 -4.36 5.73
N ARG A 155 -4.73 -5.68 5.88
CA ARG A 155 -3.71 -6.42 6.62
C ARG A 155 -2.32 -6.19 6.02
N LEU A 156 -2.18 -6.38 4.71
CA LEU A 156 -0.90 -6.16 4.02
C LEU A 156 -0.48 -4.68 4.03
N TRP A 157 -1.43 -3.75 4.04
CA TRP A 157 -1.15 -2.33 4.23
C TRP A 157 -0.53 -2.05 5.59
N HIS A 158 -1.05 -2.65 6.67
CA HIS A 158 -0.45 -2.52 8.00
C HIS A 158 0.96 -3.10 8.05
N GLU A 159 1.19 -4.27 7.45
CA GLU A 159 2.54 -4.86 7.34
C GLU A 159 3.52 -3.92 6.61
N TYR A 160 3.07 -3.27 5.53
CA TYR A 160 3.86 -2.26 4.83
C TYR A 160 4.18 -1.04 5.71
N VAL A 161 3.20 -0.53 6.46
CA VAL A 161 3.38 0.61 7.36
C VAL A 161 4.38 0.26 8.47
N GLU A 162 4.26 -0.92 9.07
CA GLU A 162 5.22 -1.42 10.07
C GLU A 162 6.62 -1.57 9.48
N TYR A 163 6.75 -2.19 8.31
CA TYR A 163 8.02 -2.27 7.58
C TYR A 163 8.63 -0.89 7.38
N LYS A 164 7.86 0.09 6.91
CA LYS A 164 8.33 1.46 6.69
C LYS A 164 8.77 2.13 7.99
N ASN A 165 7.99 2.01 9.05
CA ASN A 165 8.32 2.55 10.37
C ASN A 165 9.61 1.92 10.91
N ASN A 166 9.80 0.61 10.74
CA ASN A 166 11.02 -0.09 11.15
C ASN A 166 12.24 0.33 10.34
N GLN A 167 12.09 0.59 9.03
CA GLN A 167 13.17 1.14 8.21
C GLN A 167 13.53 2.57 8.60
N MET A 168 12.55 3.40 9.01
CA MET A 168 12.82 4.76 9.53
C MET A 168 13.44 4.74 10.94
N ARG A 169 13.18 3.68 11.74
CA ARG A 169 13.78 3.47 13.06
C ARG A 169 15.18 2.84 13.02
N LYS A 170 15.62 2.25 11.89
CA LYS A 170 17.03 1.88 11.73
C LYS A 170 17.85 3.16 11.63
N PRO A 171 18.73 3.47 12.60
CA PRO A 171 19.53 4.68 12.52
C PRO A 171 20.46 4.57 11.30
N VAL A 172 20.62 5.71 10.61
CA VAL A 172 21.83 6.06 9.87
C VAL A 172 23.02 5.53 10.67
N LYS A 173 23.91 4.76 10.02
CA LYS A 173 25.13 4.21 10.60
C LYS A 173 25.61 5.09 11.76
N LEU A 174 25.48 4.61 13.00
CA LEU A 174 26.41 5.05 14.02
C LEU A 174 27.77 4.71 13.43
N SER A 175 28.56 5.74 13.12
CA SER A 175 30.00 5.57 12.99
C SER A 175 30.43 4.79 14.22
N VAL A 176 30.90 3.57 14.01
CA VAL A 176 31.61 2.81 15.03
C VAL A 176 32.76 3.71 15.45
N ILE A 177 32.62 4.35 16.61
CA ILE A 177 33.78 4.88 17.32
C ILE A 177 34.52 3.62 17.76
N THR A 178 35.50 3.21 16.97
CA THR A 178 36.43 2.18 17.39
C THR A 178 37.24 2.73 18.58
N PRO A 179 37.60 1.89 19.58
CA PRO A 179 38.34 2.31 20.77
C PRO A 179 39.68 3.00 20.50
N GLU A 180 40.18 2.93 19.26
CA GLU A 180 41.48 3.46 18.85
C GLU A 180 41.53 4.99 18.76
N THR A 181 40.39 5.68 18.83
CA THR A 181 40.35 7.16 18.82
C THR A 181 40.45 7.80 20.21
N PHE A 182 40.44 7.01 21.28
CA PHE A 182 40.53 7.53 22.66
C PHE A 182 41.97 7.61 23.21
N THR A 183 42.93 6.92 22.59
CA THR A 183 44.32 6.84 23.09
C THR A 183 45.28 7.87 22.49
N LYS A 184 44.84 8.70 21.52
CA LYS A 184 45.74 9.68 20.84
C LYS A 184 45.53 11.14 21.22
N ARG A 185 44.65 11.47 22.17
CA ARG A 185 44.41 12.85 22.65
C ARG A 185 44.81 13.13 24.10
N ARG A 186 45.59 12.23 24.72
CA ARG A 186 46.03 12.39 26.13
C ARG A 186 47.54 12.54 26.32
N SER A 187 48.33 12.63 25.24
CA SER A 187 49.79 12.78 25.31
C SER A 187 50.32 14.12 24.79
N GLU A 188 49.46 15.11 24.52
CA GLU A 188 49.89 16.44 24.03
C GLU A 188 49.21 17.58 24.80
N VAL A 189 49.10 17.51 26.14
CA VAL A 189 48.98 18.70 27.00
C VAL A 189 49.48 18.32 28.40
N LEU A 190 50.78 18.51 28.66
CA LEU A 190 51.41 18.79 29.96
C LEU A 190 52.90 18.47 29.83
N ILE A 191 53.72 19.51 29.62
CA ILE A 191 54.98 19.85 30.31
C ILE A 191 55.40 21.20 29.70
N GLU A 192 55.00 22.29 30.35
CA GLU A 192 55.83 23.49 30.45
C GLU A 192 56.40 23.48 31.88
N VAL A 193 57.72 23.58 32.00
CA VAL A 193 58.44 24.01 33.20
C VAL A 193 58.89 25.43 32.94
#